data_AF-A0A2H0E077-F1
#
_entry.id   AF-A0A2H0E077-F1
#
_cell.length_a   1.000
_cell.length_b   1.000
_cell.length_c   1.000
_cell.angle_alpha   90.00
_cell.angle_beta   90.00
_cell.angle_gamma   90.00
#
_symmetry.space_group_name_H-M   'P 1'
#
loop_
_entity.id
_entity.type
_entity.pdbx_description
1 polymer ?
#
loop_
_entity_poly.entity_id
_entity_poly.type
_entity_poly.pdbx_seq_one_letter_code
_entity_poly.pdbx_strand_id
1 'polypeptide(L)'
;MLHLADKKFSHYLLRFNRYTGLDADKLYRAGTKPSINYLLFKPVGWFLMTYFRHKGLVDGLPGFTFSLMSSLRFPVIYFKLWEKYHAR
;
A
#
# COMPACT_ATOMS: atom_id res chain seq x y z
N MET A 1 -17.48 -25.26 -10.93
CA MET A 1 -16.82 -24.51 -9.84
C MET A 1 -17.06 -23.03 -10.06
N LEU A 2 -17.94 -22.42 -9.27
CA LEU A 2 -18.26 -21.00 -9.34
C LEU A 2 -17.04 -20.20 -8.84
N HIS A 3 -16.17 -19.84 -9.76
CA HIS A 3 -15.15 -18.82 -9.56
C HIS A 3 -15.89 -17.47 -9.50
N LEU A 4 -16.49 -17.16 -8.34
CA LEU A 4 -16.97 -15.82 -8.02
C LEU A 4 -15.73 -14.93 -7.93
N ALA A 5 -15.29 -14.49 -9.10
CA ALA A 5 -14.39 -13.38 -9.27
C ALA A 5 -14.73 -12.32 -8.22
N ASP A 6 -13.73 -11.90 -7.46
CA ASP A 6 -13.73 -10.68 -6.65
C ASP A 6 -13.98 -9.46 -7.57
N LYS A 7 -15.17 -9.35 -8.18
CA LYS A 7 -15.54 -8.33 -9.17
C LYS A 7 -15.85 -6.97 -8.55
N LYS A 8 -15.81 -6.86 -7.22
CA LYS A 8 -16.13 -5.63 -6.50
C LYS A 8 -14.88 -5.02 -5.89
N PHE A 9 -14.64 -3.75 -6.19
CA PHE A 9 -13.58 -2.94 -5.60
C PHE A 9 -13.59 -2.97 -4.06
N SER A 10 -14.75 -3.20 -3.44
CA SER A 10 -14.93 -3.41 -2.00
C SER A 10 -14.09 -4.56 -1.43
N HIS A 11 -14.01 -5.69 -2.14
CA HIS A 11 -13.18 -6.84 -1.71
C HIS A 11 -11.69 -6.53 -1.81
N TYR A 12 -11.30 -5.77 -2.83
CA TYR A 12 -9.93 -5.25 -2.95
C TYR A 12 -9.59 -4.36 -1.75
N LEU A 13 -10.46 -3.40 -1.41
CA LEU A 13 -10.31 -2.51 -0.25
C LEU A 13 -10.22 -3.27 1.08
N LEU A 14 -11.03 -4.32 1.28
CA LEU A 14 -10.97 -5.14 2.49
C LEU A 14 -9.61 -5.83 2.62
N ARG A 15 -9.11 -6.42 1.54
CA ARG A 15 -7.77 -7.03 1.50
C ARG A 15 -6.68 -6.00 1.73
N PHE A 16 -6.76 -4.86 1.04
CA PHE A 16 -5.83 -3.75 1.20
C PHE A 16 -5.77 -3.27 2.65
N ASN A 17 -6.93 -3.10 3.29
CA ASN A 17 -7.03 -2.71 4.69
C ASN A 17 -6.40 -3.78 5.62
N ARG A 18 -6.67 -5.06 5.38
CA ARG A 18 -6.11 -6.17 6.16
C ARG A 18 -4.58 -6.22 6.05
N TYR A 19 -4.04 -6.18 4.82
CA TYR A 19 -2.59 -6.26 4.60
C TYR A 19 -1.85 -5.05 5.17
N THR A 20 -2.37 -3.83 4.96
CA THR A 20 -1.78 -2.61 5.54
C THR A 20 -1.84 -2.62 7.07
N GLY A 21 -2.87 -3.22 7.67
CA GLY A 21 -2.93 -3.43 9.12
C GLY A 21 -1.85 -4.40 9.62
N LEU A 22 -1.72 -5.56 8.97
CA LEU A 22 -0.69 -6.54 9.31
C LEU A 22 0.73 -5.99 9.18
N ASP A 23 1.00 -5.21 8.12
CA ASP A 23 2.31 -4.56 7.92
C ASP A 23 2.58 -3.49 8.99
N ALA A 24 1.57 -2.70 9.37
CA ALA A 24 1.70 -1.73 10.46
C ALA A 24 1.98 -2.43 11.80
N ASP A 25 1.29 -3.55 12.09
CA ASP A 25 1.56 -4.36 13.29
C ASP A 25 2.98 -4.94 13.31
N LYS A 26 3.47 -5.43 12.16
CA LYS A 26 4.85 -5.92 12.05
C LYS A 26 5.86 -4.81 12.32
N LEU A 27 5.66 -3.63 11.75
CA LEU A 27 6.55 -2.47 11.95
C LEU A 27 6.52 -1.99 13.40
N TYR A 28 5.34 -1.96 14.02
CA TYR A 28 5.19 -1.61 15.44
C TYR A 28 5.93 -2.59 16.34
N ARG A 29 5.75 -3.91 16.12
CA ARG A 29 6.47 -4.97 16.85
C ARG A 29 7.99 -4.92 16.62
N ALA A 30 8.43 -4.48 15.45
CA ALA A 30 9.83 -4.26 15.15
C ALA A 30 10.41 -2.98 15.78
N GLY A 31 9.61 -2.19 16.52
CA GLY A 31 10.03 -0.93 17.12
C GLY A 31 10.33 0.18 16.10
N THR A 32 9.84 0.03 14.86
CA THR A 32 10.05 1.03 13.81
C THR A 32 9.17 2.24 14.07
N LYS A 33 9.80 3.40 14.29
CA LYS A 33 9.07 4.66 14.50
C LYS A 33 8.44 5.15 13.19
N PRO A 34 7.23 5.74 13.24
CA PRO A 34 6.65 6.39 12.07
C PRO A 34 7.54 7.55 11.63
N SER A 35 8.03 7.50 10.39
CA SER A 35 8.84 8.56 9.78
C SER A 35 8.15 9.13 8.55
N ILE A 36 8.18 10.45 8.39
CA ILE A 36 7.64 11.15 7.22
C ILE A 36 8.28 10.64 5.91
N ASN A 37 9.50 10.11 5.98
CA ASN A 37 10.19 9.50 4.84
C ASN A 37 9.46 8.25 4.31
N TYR A 38 8.78 7.54 5.21
CA TYR A 38 7.95 6.39 4.86
C TYR A 38 6.64 6.82 4.19
N LEU A 39 6.16 8.03 4.47
CA LEU A 39 4.92 8.59 3.93
C LEU A 39 5.07 9.12 2.50
N LEU A 40 6.21 9.73 2.15
CA LEU A 40 6.41 10.40 0.86
C LEU A 40 7.50 9.74 0.00
N PHE A 41 8.70 9.59 0.54
CA PHE A 41 9.84 9.10 -0.26
C PHE A 41 9.70 7.63 -0.66
N LYS A 42 9.26 6.77 0.25
CA LYS A 42 9.01 5.35 -0.06
C LYS A 42 7.94 5.12 -1.13
N PRO A 43 6.72 5.69 -1.02
CA PRO A 43 5.70 5.46 -2.02
C PRO A 43 6.07 6.06 -3.37
N VAL A 44 6.71 7.24 -3.42
CA VAL A 44 7.16 7.84 -4.68
C VAL A 44 8.25 6.98 -5.32
N GLY A 45 9.26 6.54 -4.54
CA GLY A 45 10.29 5.64 -5.03
C GLY A 45 9.72 4.30 -5.52
N TRP A 46 8.77 3.72 -4.79
CA TRP A 46 8.11 2.47 -5.18
C TRP A 46 7.26 2.66 -6.44
N PHE A 47 6.51 3.77 -6.54
CA PHE A 47 5.69 4.11 -7.69
C PHE A 47 6.55 4.25 -8.94
N LEU A 48 7.63 5.05 -8.88
CA LEU A 48 8.56 5.22 -10.00
C LEU A 48 9.19 3.87 -10.39
N MET A 49 9.62 3.08 -9.41
CA MET A 49 10.16 1.75 -9.67
C MET A 49 9.14 0.82 -10.33
N THR A 50 7.90 0.74 -9.86
CA THR A 50 6.89 -0.13 -10.50
C THR A 50 6.46 0.39 -11.86
N TYR A 51 6.32 1.71 -12.00
CA TYR A 51 5.85 2.35 -13.23
C TYR A 51 6.87 2.26 -14.37
N PHE A 52 8.14 2.54 -14.10
CA PHE A 52 9.21 2.48 -15.11
C PHE A 52 9.76 1.06 -15.31
N ARG A 53 9.97 0.28 -14.24
CA ARG A 53 10.62 -1.05 -14.34
C ARG A 53 9.71 -2.12 -14.92
N HIS A 54 8.40 -2.08 -14.64
CA HIS A 54 7.46 -3.11 -15.09
C HIS A 54 6.71 -2.75 -16.37
N LYS A 55 7.23 -1.81 -17.17
CA LYS A 55 6.53 -1.32 -18.37
C LYS A 55 5.11 -0.83 -18.07
N GLY A 56 4.84 -0.32 -16.85
CA GLY A 56 3.54 0.28 -16.52
C GLY A 56 3.21 1.47 -17.43
N LEU A 57 4.23 2.10 -18.01
CA LEU A 57 4.13 3.12 -19.06
C LEU A 57 3.62 2.56 -20.41
N VAL A 58 3.88 1.27 -20.71
CA VAL A 58 3.40 0.57 -21.91
C VAL A 58 1.94 0.15 -21.76
N ASP A 59 1.51 -0.21 -20.54
CA ASP A 59 0.12 -0.54 -20.24
C ASP A 59 -0.78 0.71 -20.11
N GLY A 60 -0.21 1.91 -19.96
CA GLY A 60 -0.96 3.17 -19.85
C GLY A 60 -1.74 3.32 -18.54
N LEU A 61 -3.04 3.60 -18.64
CA LEU A 61 -3.95 3.81 -17.49
C LEU A 61 -4.00 2.64 -16.48
N PRO A 62 -4.13 1.36 -16.89
CA PRO A 62 -4.12 0.25 -15.94
C PRO A 62 -2.78 0.10 -15.20
N GLY A 63 -1.65 0.29 -15.89
CA GLY A 63 -0.31 0.25 -15.28
C GLY A 63 -0.08 1.38 -14.27
N PHE A 64 -0.56 2.58 -14.59
CA PHE A 64 -0.60 3.72 -13.66
C PHE A 64 -1.44 3.40 -12.42
N THR A 65 -2.67 2.91 -12.61
CA THR A 65 -3.61 2.62 -11.51
C THR A 65 -3.05 1.55 -10.58
N PHE A 66 -2.44 0.49 -11.14
CA PHE A 66 -1.81 -0.57 -10.36
C PHE A 66 -0.62 -0.05 -9.54
N SER A 67 0.26 0.74 -10.18
CA SER A 67 1.43 1.34 -9.51
C SER A 67 1.00 2.29 -8.39
N LEU A 68 -0.04 3.10 -8.64
CA LEU A 68 -0.58 4.06 -7.68
C LEU A 68 -1.19 3.36 -6.47
N MET A 69 -2.06 2.35 -6.68
CA MET A 69 -2.65 1.60 -5.58
C MET A 69 -1.59 0.83 -4.77
N SER A 70 -0.56 0.33 -5.45
CA SER A 70 0.58 -0.35 -4.80
C SER A 70 1.43 0.61 -3.97
N SER A 71 1.64 1.85 -4.40
CA SER A 71 2.33 2.87 -3.60
C SER A 71 1.45 3.40 -2.47
N LEU A 72 0.13 3.49 -2.66
CA LEU A 72 -0.79 4.02 -1.64
C LEU A 72 -0.87 3.15 -0.38
N ARG A 73 -0.41 1.90 -0.42
CA ARG A 73 -0.30 1.06 0.79
C ARG A 73 0.65 1.65 1.84
N PHE A 74 1.75 2.29 1.42
CA PHE A 74 2.76 2.82 2.33
C PHE A 74 2.22 3.94 3.25
N PRO A 75 1.54 4.99 2.73
CA PRO A 75 0.98 6.01 3.60
C PRO A 75 -0.12 5.45 4.52
N VAL A 76 -0.91 4.48 4.07
CA VAL A 76 -1.94 3.84 4.92
C VAL A 76 -1.31 3.05 6.07
N ILE A 77 -0.23 2.31 5.79
CA ILE A 77 0.57 1.64 6.83
C ILE A 77 1.13 2.67 7.82
N TYR A 78 1.65 3.79 7.31
CA TYR A 78 2.18 4.87 8.15
C TYR A 78 1.13 5.43 9.11
N PHE A 79 -0.06 5.76 8.62
CA PHE A 79 -1.13 6.30 9.48
C PHE A 79 -1.55 5.30 10.56
N LYS A 80 -1.71 4.02 10.21
CA LYS A 80 -2.03 2.97 11.19
C LYS A 80 -0.93 2.74 12.21
N LEU A 81 0.33 2.82 11.78
CA LEU A 81 1.48 2.73 12.68
C LEU A 81 1.50 3.93 13.62
N TRP A 82 1.27 5.14 13.10
CA TRP A 82 1.20 6.37 13.89
C TRP A 82 0.08 6.29 14.92
N GLU A 83 -1.10 5.83 14.54
CA GLU A 83 -2.24 5.57 15.42
C GLU A 83 -1.86 4.59 16.54
N LYS A 84 -1.18 3.47 16.24
CA LYS A 84 -0.71 2.53 17.29
C LYS A 84 0.27 3.15 18.28
N TYR A 85 1.08 4.12 17.86
CA TYR A 85 2.00 4.84 18.75
C TYR A 85 1.34 5.97 19.54
N HIS A 86 0.27 6.58 19.02
CA HIS A 86 -0.42 7.75 19.61
C HIS A 86 -1.71 7.39 20.35
N ALA A 87 -2.32 6.23 20.10
CA ALA A 87 -3.49 5.71 20.81
C ALA A 87 -3.14 5.17 22.21
N ARG A 88 -2.20 5.83 22.87
CA ARG A 88 -1.76 5.54 24.23
C ARG A 88 -2.71 6.14 25.25
#